data_AF-A0A439TRL1-F1
#
_entry.id   AF-A0A439TRL1-F1
#
_cell.length_a   1.000
_cell.length_b   1.000
_cell.length_c   1.000
_cell.angle_alpha   90.00
_cell.angle_beta   90.00
_cell.angle_gamma   90.00
#
_symmetry.space_group_name_H-M   'P 1'
#
loop_
_entity.id
_entity.type
_entity.pdbx_description
1 polymer ?
#
loop_
_entity_poly.entity_id
_entity_poly.type
_entity_poly.pdbx_seq_one_letter_code
_entity_poly.pdbx_strand_id
1 'polypeptide(L)'
;AADIVKRFSTGAMSFGSISREAHTTLARAMNTIGGKSNTGEGGEEADRYLPLPDGGKNPERSAIKQVASGRFGVTAEYLVNSDVMQIKVAQGAKPGEGGQLPGHKVDATIAKVRHSTPGVGLISPPPHHDIYSIEDLAQLIYDLKNVNPGADVSVKLVSEVGVGTVAAGVAKARADH
;
A
#
# COMPACT_ATOMS: atom_id res chain seq x y z
N ALA A 1 -11.79 21.23 14.21
CA ALA A 1 -10.62 20.98 13.33
C ALA A 1 -9.93 19.66 13.66
N ALA A 2 -9.53 19.40 14.92
CA ALA A 2 -8.77 18.22 15.33
C ALA A 2 -9.40 16.85 14.97
N ASP A 3 -10.73 16.72 14.95
CA ASP A 3 -11.36 15.44 14.55
C ASP A 3 -11.59 15.29 13.04
N ILE A 4 -11.56 16.39 12.28
CA ILE A 4 -11.75 16.36 10.83
C ILE A 4 -10.49 15.78 10.16
N VAL A 5 -9.31 16.18 10.64
CA VAL A 5 -8.02 15.74 10.05
C VAL A 5 -7.80 14.22 10.16
N LYS A 6 -8.45 13.55 11.12
CA LYS A 6 -8.43 12.08 11.25
C LYS A 6 -9.09 11.35 10.09
N ARG A 7 -9.93 12.04 9.30
CA ARG A 7 -10.57 11.50 8.09
C ARG A 7 -9.66 11.61 6.86
N PHE A 8 -8.54 12.33 6.96
CA PHE A 8 -7.65 12.55 5.84
C PHE A 8 -6.64 11.42 5.72
N SER A 9 -6.42 11.00 4.49
CA SER A 9 -5.33 10.10 4.13
C SER A 9 -4.48 10.73 3.04
N THR A 10 -3.16 10.57 3.08
CA THR A 10 -2.34 10.93 1.91
C THR A 10 -2.58 9.91 0.80
N GLY A 11 -2.48 10.36 -0.46
CA GLY A 11 -2.50 9.46 -1.60
C GLY A 11 -1.38 8.40 -1.53
N ALA A 12 -1.63 7.25 -2.15
CA ALA A 12 -0.65 6.18 -2.30
C ALA A 12 0.44 6.59 -3.31
N MET A 13 1.63 6.93 -2.83
CA MET A 13 2.79 7.31 -3.64
C MET A 13 4.00 6.48 -3.23
N SER A 14 4.56 5.69 -4.16
CA SER A 14 5.61 4.72 -3.84
C SER A 14 6.93 5.37 -3.42
N PHE A 15 7.62 4.75 -2.46
CA PHE A 15 9.06 4.96 -2.32
C PHE A 15 9.75 4.54 -3.63
N GLY A 16 10.46 5.47 -4.25
CA GLY A 16 11.00 5.37 -5.61
C GLY A 16 10.29 6.27 -6.62
N SER A 17 8.96 6.43 -6.54
CA SER A 17 8.31 7.53 -7.28
C SER A 17 8.60 8.88 -6.64
N ILE A 18 8.55 8.93 -5.31
CA ILE A 18 9.00 10.06 -4.49
C ILE A 18 10.23 9.65 -3.67
N SER A 19 11.00 10.63 -3.20
CA SER A 19 12.20 10.39 -2.39
C SER A 19 11.83 9.85 -0.99
N ARG A 20 12.80 9.29 -0.28
CA ARG A 20 12.62 8.84 1.10
C ARG A 20 12.19 9.99 2.00
N GLU A 21 12.83 11.15 1.85
CA GLU A 21 12.55 12.36 2.63
C GLU A 21 11.09 12.80 2.45
N ALA A 22 10.59 12.81 1.22
CA ALA A 22 9.20 13.14 0.95
C ALA A 22 8.25 12.09 1.55
N HIS A 23 8.57 10.80 1.38
CA HIS A 23 7.74 9.69 1.86
C HIS A 23 7.63 9.66 3.39
N THR A 24 8.75 9.80 4.10
CA THR A 24 8.76 9.84 5.57
C THR A 24 8.18 11.14 6.11
N THR A 25 8.36 12.27 5.44
CA THR A 25 7.73 13.54 5.82
C THR A 25 6.21 13.43 5.84
N LEU A 26 5.62 12.82 4.81
CA LEU A 26 4.18 12.56 4.77
C LEU A 26 3.73 11.64 5.91
N ALA A 27 4.46 10.56 6.17
CA ALA A 27 4.15 9.66 7.28
C ALA A 27 4.19 10.36 8.64
N ARG A 28 5.26 11.11 8.92
CA ARG A 28 5.41 11.88 10.17
C ARG A 28 4.28 12.89 10.34
N ALA A 29 3.95 13.64 9.28
CA ALA A 29 2.88 14.62 9.32
C ALA A 29 1.52 13.97 9.63
N MET A 30 1.16 12.90 8.92
CA MET A 30 -0.12 12.22 9.12
C MET A 30 -0.24 11.57 10.48
N ASN A 31 0.82 10.89 10.95
CA ASN A 31 0.87 10.28 12.28
C ASN A 31 0.76 11.34 13.38
N THR A 32 1.34 12.53 13.19
CA THR A 32 1.25 13.65 14.15
C THR A 32 -0.17 14.19 14.28
N ILE A 33 -0.92 14.28 13.17
CA ILE A 33 -2.29 14.83 13.17
C ILE A 33 -3.38 13.76 13.34
N GLY A 34 -3.01 12.49 13.53
CA GLY A 34 -3.94 11.38 13.65
C GLY A 34 -4.65 10.98 12.34
N GLY A 35 -4.15 11.44 11.19
CA GLY A 35 -4.56 10.96 9.88
C GLY A 35 -3.75 9.72 9.47
N LYS A 36 -3.87 9.28 8.20
CA LYS A 36 -3.17 8.08 7.71
C LYS A 36 -2.31 8.38 6.47
N SER A 37 -1.06 7.95 6.47
CA SER A 37 -0.25 7.92 5.24
C SER A 37 -0.29 6.56 4.56
N ASN A 38 -0.02 6.51 3.26
CA ASN A 38 -0.05 5.28 2.45
C ASN A 38 1.28 5.06 1.74
N THR A 39 1.81 3.83 1.84
CA THR A 39 3.13 3.46 1.28
C THR A 39 3.23 3.59 -0.23
N GLY A 40 2.12 3.47 -0.96
CA GLY A 40 2.16 3.13 -2.37
C GLY A 40 2.70 1.72 -2.61
N GLU A 41 2.95 1.40 -3.88
CA GLU A 41 3.31 0.04 -4.34
C GLU A 41 4.79 -0.32 -4.13
N GLY A 42 5.57 0.52 -3.46
CA GLY A 42 7.03 0.46 -3.47
C GLY A 42 7.66 -0.32 -2.33
N GLY A 43 6.86 -0.87 -1.42
CA GLY A 43 7.32 -1.32 -0.11
C GLY A 43 7.57 -0.15 0.85
N GLU A 44 8.09 -0.46 2.03
CA GLU A 44 8.53 0.49 3.05
C GLU A 44 9.71 -0.10 3.80
N GLU A 45 10.70 0.72 4.15
CA GLU A 45 11.93 0.26 4.78
C GLU A 45 11.69 -0.22 6.21
N ALA A 46 12.26 -1.38 6.58
CA ALA A 46 11.97 -2.05 7.86
C ALA A 46 12.43 -1.27 9.09
N ASP A 47 13.41 -0.38 8.96
CA ASP A 47 13.83 0.50 10.05
C ASP A 47 12.72 1.44 10.52
N ARG A 48 11.73 1.72 9.65
CA ARG A 48 10.54 2.50 9.99
C ARG A 48 9.55 1.75 10.87
N TYR A 49 9.76 0.45 11.12
CA TYR A 49 8.92 -0.37 12.01
C TYR A 49 9.50 -0.44 13.44
N LEU A 50 10.79 -0.17 13.59
CA LEU A 50 11.47 -0.29 14.88
C LEU A 50 10.96 0.78 15.84
N PRO A 51 10.66 0.43 17.10
CA PRO A 51 10.26 1.42 18.09
C PRO A 51 11.36 2.44 18.33
N LEU A 52 10.97 3.64 18.72
CA LEU A 52 11.89 4.67 19.22
C LEU A 52 12.52 4.22 20.55
N PRO A 53 13.64 4.83 21.00
CA PRO A 53 14.29 4.48 22.26
C PRO A 53 13.40 4.57 23.51
N ASP A 54 12.36 5.40 23.45
CA ASP A 54 11.36 5.56 24.52
C ASP A 54 10.22 4.52 24.47
N GLY A 55 10.29 3.57 23.53
CA GLY A 55 9.25 2.56 23.28
C GLY A 55 8.09 3.06 22.41
N GLY A 56 8.11 4.33 21.98
CA GLY A 56 7.11 4.90 21.11
C GLY A 56 7.12 4.29 19.71
N LYS A 57 5.96 4.33 19.02
CA LYS A 57 5.88 3.95 17.60
C LYS A 57 6.72 4.92 16.76
N ASN A 58 7.45 4.39 15.78
CA ASN A 58 8.19 5.22 14.85
C ASN A 58 7.23 6.10 14.03
N PRO A 59 7.36 7.44 14.06
CA PRO A 59 6.46 8.33 13.35
C PRO A 59 6.63 8.26 11.83
N GLU A 60 7.68 7.61 11.32
CA GLU A 60 7.88 7.39 9.90
C GLU A 60 7.11 6.19 9.36
N ARG A 61 6.53 5.33 10.19
CA ARG A 61 5.75 4.17 9.75
C ARG A 61 4.46 4.59 9.06
N SER A 62 4.24 4.19 7.82
CA SER A 62 2.94 4.47 7.16
C SER A 62 1.82 3.60 7.72
N ALA A 63 0.66 4.19 7.99
CA ALA A 63 -0.50 3.47 8.52
C ALA A 63 -1.14 2.52 7.49
N ILE A 64 -1.20 2.94 6.22
CA ILE A 64 -1.77 2.15 5.13
C ILE A 64 -0.64 1.52 4.32
N LYS A 65 -0.69 0.21 4.16
CA LYS A 65 0.29 -0.60 3.45
C LYS A 65 -0.36 -1.17 2.19
N GLN A 66 0.12 -0.78 1.02
CA GLN A 66 -0.47 -1.21 -0.24
C GLN A 66 0.03 -2.60 -0.66
N VAL A 67 -0.87 -3.40 -1.21
CA VAL A 67 -0.60 -4.68 -1.87
C VAL A 67 -1.05 -4.50 -3.32
N ALA A 68 -0.07 -4.40 -4.22
CA ALA A 68 -0.29 -4.21 -5.66
C ALA A 68 0.27 -5.40 -6.46
N SER A 69 -0.06 -5.48 -7.75
CA SER A 69 0.25 -6.62 -8.63
C SER A 69 1.71 -7.09 -8.59
N GLY A 70 2.68 -6.18 -8.53
CA GLY A 70 4.10 -6.50 -8.47
C GLY A 70 4.59 -7.05 -7.13
N ARG A 71 3.78 -6.98 -6.06
CA ARG A 71 4.12 -7.40 -4.68
C ARG A 71 5.47 -6.87 -4.15
N PHE A 72 5.95 -5.75 -4.70
CA PHE A 72 7.22 -5.16 -4.28
C PHE A 72 7.20 -4.80 -2.79
N GLY A 73 8.16 -5.35 -2.05
CA GLY A 73 8.31 -5.13 -0.61
C GLY A 73 7.16 -5.67 0.25
N VAL A 74 6.28 -6.51 -0.30
CA VAL A 74 5.21 -7.16 0.47
C VAL A 74 5.79 -8.38 1.18
N THR A 75 6.04 -8.23 2.48
CA THR A 75 6.53 -9.29 3.38
C THR A 75 5.59 -9.44 4.58
N ALA A 76 5.72 -10.53 5.34
CA ALA A 76 4.96 -10.68 6.59
C ALA A 76 5.22 -9.51 7.56
N GLU A 77 6.48 -9.11 7.73
CA GLU A 77 6.88 -7.97 8.56
C GLU A 77 6.24 -6.65 8.08
N TYR A 78 6.17 -6.42 6.77
CA TYR A 78 5.50 -5.26 6.19
C TYR A 78 3.99 -5.24 6.50
N LEU A 79 3.33 -6.39 6.38
CA LEU A 79 1.87 -6.52 6.58
C LEU A 79 1.45 -6.41 8.05
N VAL A 80 2.19 -7.01 8.98
CA VAL A 80 1.88 -6.92 10.43
C VAL A 80 2.12 -5.51 10.98
N ASN A 81 2.89 -4.67 10.28
CA ASN A 81 3.10 -3.26 10.62
C ASN A 81 2.09 -2.30 9.95
N SER A 82 0.94 -2.81 9.49
CA SER A 82 -0.15 -2.01 8.93
C SER A 82 -1.28 -1.76 9.94
N ASP A 83 -1.94 -0.61 9.84
CA ASP A 83 -3.28 -0.40 10.41
C ASP A 83 -4.35 -0.71 9.36
N VAL A 84 -4.02 -0.52 8.08
CA VAL A 84 -4.88 -0.85 6.93
C VAL A 84 -4.01 -1.47 5.83
N MET A 85 -4.45 -2.59 5.27
CA MET A 85 -3.88 -3.20 4.06
C MET A 85 -4.74 -2.81 2.86
N GLN A 86 -4.17 -2.15 1.86
CA GLN A 86 -4.90 -1.72 0.67
C GLN A 86 -4.56 -2.59 -0.54
N ILE A 87 -5.53 -3.37 -1.01
CA ILE A 87 -5.44 -4.06 -2.30
C ILE A 87 -5.63 -3.03 -3.42
N LYS A 88 -4.62 -2.86 -4.26
CA LYS A 88 -4.67 -1.92 -5.39
C LYS A 88 -5.03 -2.63 -6.67
N VAL A 89 -6.33 -2.70 -6.97
CA VAL A 89 -6.81 -3.26 -8.25
C VAL A 89 -6.46 -2.32 -9.40
N ALA A 90 -6.63 -1.00 -9.24
CA ALA A 90 -6.35 -0.03 -10.29
C ALA A 90 -5.98 1.36 -9.75
N GLN A 91 -5.55 2.26 -10.65
CA GLN A 91 -5.37 3.68 -10.37
C GLN A 91 -5.89 4.57 -11.49
N GLY A 92 -6.45 5.73 -11.14
CA GLY A 92 -7.13 6.61 -12.11
C GLY A 92 -6.21 7.20 -13.18
N ALA A 93 -4.90 7.34 -12.93
CA ALA A 93 -3.97 7.89 -13.91
C ALA A 93 -3.69 6.95 -15.10
N LYS A 94 -3.83 5.64 -14.89
CA LYS A 94 -3.66 4.62 -15.92
C LYS A 94 -4.45 3.35 -15.55
N PRO A 95 -5.78 3.38 -15.73
CA PRO A 95 -6.61 2.21 -15.50
C PRO A 95 -6.22 1.12 -16.52
N GLY A 96 -5.97 -0.11 -16.05
CA GLY A 96 -5.58 -1.23 -16.92
C GLY A 96 -4.08 -1.46 -17.11
N GLU A 97 -3.22 -0.68 -16.44
CA GLU A 97 -1.76 -0.91 -16.43
C GLU A 97 -1.20 -1.04 -15.01
N GLY A 98 -0.08 -1.75 -14.89
CA GLY A 98 0.68 -1.84 -13.64
C GLY A 98 1.52 -0.60 -13.34
N GLY A 99 2.01 -0.51 -12.10
CA GLY A 99 3.00 0.48 -11.68
C GLY A 99 4.26 0.48 -12.57
N GLN A 100 4.90 1.64 -12.72
CA GLN A 100 6.13 1.77 -13.49
C GLN A 100 7.15 2.59 -12.69
N LEU A 101 8.38 2.08 -12.59
CA LEU A 101 9.52 2.81 -12.04
C LEU A 101 10.72 2.67 -13.00
N PRO A 102 11.20 3.79 -13.60
CA PRO A 102 12.35 3.76 -14.48
C PRO A 102 13.61 3.23 -13.77
N GLY A 103 14.44 2.46 -14.48
CA GLY A 103 15.60 1.78 -13.90
C GLY A 103 16.62 2.71 -13.25
N HIS A 104 16.83 3.92 -13.81
CA HIS A 104 17.73 4.91 -13.22
C HIS A 104 17.26 5.46 -11.86
N LYS A 105 15.98 5.23 -11.48
CA LYS A 105 15.46 5.53 -10.14
C LYS A 105 15.54 4.33 -9.20
N VAL A 106 15.90 3.15 -9.69
CA VAL A 106 16.02 1.92 -8.88
C VAL A 106 17.43 1.85 -8.34
N ASP A 107 17.70 2.66 -7.32
CA ASP A 107 18.97 2.62 -6.59
C ASP A 107 19.08 1.35 -5.72
N ALA A 108 20.23 1.17 -5.05
CA ALA A 108 20.48 0.00 -4.21
C ALA A 108 19.47 -0.12 -3.04
N THR A 109 18.98 0.99 -2.50
CA THR A 109 18.02 1.00 -1.39
C THR A 109 16.65 0.56 -1.87
N ILE A 110 16.16 1.13 -2.98
CA ILE A 110 14.90 0.75 -3.61
C ILE A 110 14.94 -0.70 -4.06
N ALA A 111 16.04 -1.12 -4.71
CA ALA A 111 16.22 -2.51 -5.12
C ALA A 111 16.16 -3.48 -3.93
N LYS A 112 16.80 -3.13 -2.80
CA LYS A 112 16.74 -3.91 -1.56
C LYS A 112 15.31 -4.02 -1.02
N VAL A 113 14.59 -2.91 -0.93
CA VAL A 113 13.20 -2.87 -0.42
C VAL A 113 12.26 -3.68 -1.32
N ARG A 114 12.46 -3.62 -2.63
CA ARG A 114 11.60 -4.28 -3.62
C ARG A 114 12.04 -5.71 -3.95
N HIS A 115 13.14 -6.18 -3.37
CA HIS A 115 13.78 -7.45 -3.73
C HIS A 115 14.05 -7.57 -5.24
N SER A 116 14.52 -6.48 -5.85
CA SER A 116 14.76 -6.36 -7.28
C SER A 116 16.23 -6.07 -7.59
N THR A 117 16.58 -5.99 -8.87
CA THR A 117 17.93 -5.68 -9.33
C THR A 117 18.15 -4.16 -9.43
N PRO A 118 19.23 -3.59 -8.86
CA PRO A 118 19.57 -2.17 -9.03
C PRO A 118 19.72 -1.79 -10.51
N GLY A 119 19.25 -0.59 -10.88
CA GLY A 119 19.35 -0.06 -12.24
C GLY A 119 18.35 -0.65 -13.25
N VAL A 120 17.60 -1.70 -12.90
CA VAL A 120 16.63 -2.35 -13.80
C VAL A 120 15.27 -1.71 -13.64
N GLY A 121 14.62 -1.35 -14.76
CA GLY A 121 13.28 -0.80 -14.76
C GLY A 121 12.26 -1.80 -14.21
N LEU A 122 11.33 -1.32 -13.38
CA LEU A 122 10.28 -2.14 -12.78
C LEU A 122 8.94 -1.77 -13.39
N ILE A 123 8.38 -2.70 -14.16
CA ILE A 123 7.04 -2.62 -14.72
C ILE A 123 6.23 -3.73 -14.07
N SER A 124 5.26 -3.37 -13.24
CA SER A 124 4.39 -4.36 -12.60
C SER A 124 3.45 -4.97 -13.64
N PRO A 125 3.05 -6.25 -13.49
CA PRO A 125 1.97 -6.82 -14.28
C PRO A 125 0.70 -5.97 -14.16
N PRO A 126 -0.13 -5.85 -15.20
CA PRO A 126 -1.41 -5.17 -15.08
C PRO A 126 -2.36 -5.84 -14.07
N PRO A 127 -2.58 -7.17 -14.07
CA PRO A 127 -3.43 -7.81 -13.07
C PRO A 127 -2.63 -8.26 -11.85
N HIS A 128 -3.33 -8.41 -10.73
CA HIS A 128 -2.89 -9.28 -9.65
C HIS A 128 -2.97 -10.73 -10.14
N HIS A 129 -1.86 -11.47 -10.12
CA HIS A 129 -1.82 -12.86 -10.62
C HIS A 129 -2.54 -13.87 -9.72
N ASP A 130 -3.02 -13.42 -8.57
CA ASP A 130 -3.82 -14.13 -7.58
C ASP A 130 -5.25 -13.56 -7.48
N ILE A 131 -5.69 -12.73 -8.44
CA ILE A 131 -7.05 -12.21 -8.50
C ILE A 131 -7.56 -12.27 -9.95
N TYR A 132 -8.25 -13.34 -10.33
CA TYR A 132 -8.89 -13.48 -11.64
C TYR A 132 -10.43 -13.46 -11.58
N SER A 133 -10.99 -13.44 -10.37
CA SER A 133 -12.41 -13.45 -10.09
C SER A 133 -12.71 -12.76 -8.75
N ILE A 134 -14.00 -12.64 -8.39
CA ILE A 134 -14.39 -11.99 -7.13
C ILE A 134 -14.08 -12.88 -5.92
N GLU A 135 -14.14 -14.20 -6.10
CA GLU A 135 -13.78 -15.19 -5.11
C GLU A 135 -12.27 -15.23 -4.86
N ASP A 136 -11.44 -14.99 -5.87
CA ASP A 136 -10.00 -14.83 -5.67
C ASP A 136 -9.67 -13.56 -4.86
N LEU A 137 -10.40 -12.46 -5.12
CA LEU A 137 -10.27 -11.26 -4.29
C LEU A 137 -10.68 -11.56 -2.84
N ALA A 138 -11.75 -12.33 -2.63
CA ALA A 138 -12.17 -12.77 -1.31
C ALA A 138 -11.09 -13.63 -0.62
N GLN A 139 -10.40 -14.49 -1.37
CA GLN A 139 -9.28 -15.27 -0.85
C GLN A 139 -8.11 -14.37 -0.41
N LEU A 140 -7.73 -13.37 -1.23
CA LEU A 140 -6.67 -12.44 -0.84
C LEU A 140 -7.07 -11.61 0.40
N ILE A 141 -8.32 -11.16 0.50
CA ILE A 141 -8.83 -10.47 1.70
C ILE A 141 -8.72 -11.39 2.92
N TYR A 142 -9.09 -12.65 2.78
CA TYR A 142 -8.96 -13.66 3.83
C TYR A 142 -7.50 -13.84 4.26
N ASP A 143 -6.58 -13.99 3.31
CA ASP A 143 -5.15 -14.17 3.59
C ASP A 143 -4.56 -12.98 4.33
N LEU A 144 -4.88 -11.75 3.90
CA LEU A 144 -4.43 -10.53 4.56
C LEU A 144 -4.93 -10.44 6.00
N LYS A 145 -6.22 -10.74 6.24
CA LYS A 145 -6.80 -10.75 7.59
C LYS A 145 -6.22 -11.86 8.48
N ASN A 146 -5.73 -12.96 7.92
CA ASN A 146 -5.01 -13.97 8.70
C ASN A 146 -3.59 -13.54 9.07
N VAL A 147 -2.90 -12.82 8.19
CA VAL A 147 -1.56 -12.28 8.48
C VAL A 147 -1.63 -11.18 9.55
N ASN A 148 -2.62 -10.28 9.45
CA ASN A 148 -2.82 -9.21 10.43
C ASN A 148 -4.31 -9.06 10.78
N PRO A 149 -4.81 -9.78 11.80
CA PRO A 149 -6.21 -9.74 12.22
C PRO A 149 -6.68 -8.38 12.78
N GLY A 150 -5.73 -7.50 13.15
CA GLY A 150 -6.04 -6.18 13.71
C GLY A 150 -6.12 -5.06 12.69
N ALA A 151 -5.81 -5.33 11.42
CA ALA A 151 -5.81 -4.33 10.36
C ALA A 151 -7.06 -4.44 9.46
N ASP A 152 -7.55 -3.29 9.03
CA ASP A 152 -8.62 -3.22 8.03
C ASP A 152 -8.07 -3.61 6.64
N VAL A 153 -8.92 -4.16 5.77
CA VAL A 153 -8.60 -4.38 4.35
C VAL A 153 -9.42 -3.45 3.49
N SER A 154 -8.74 -2.63 2.68
CA SER A 154 -9.37 -1.74 1.71
C SER A 154 -9.12 -2.15 0.26
N VAL A 155 -10.06 -1.90 -0.64
CA VAL A 155 -9.92 -2.20 -2.08
C VAL A 155 -10.00 -0.93 -2.90
N LYS A 156 -8.89 -0.57 -3.56
CA LYS A 156 -8.81 0.63 -4.41
C LYS A 156 -9.27 0.30 -5.83
N LEU A 157 -10.47 0.79 -6.16
CA LEU A 157 -11.08 0.74 -7.50
C LEU A 157 -10.89 2.08 -8.24
N VAL A 158 -11.20 2.08 -9.53
CA VAL A 158 -11.32 3.29 -10.36
C VAL A 158 -12.77 3.45 -10.78
N SER A 159 -13.25 4.68 -10.85
CA SER A 159 -14.63 4.96 -11.26
C SER A 159 -14.80 4.69 -12.76
N GLU A 160 -15.76 3.82 -13.07
CA GLU A 160 -16.25 3.53 -14.41
C GLU A 160 -17.70 3.02 -14.35
N VAL A 161 -18.37 2.94 -15.50
CA VAL A 161 -19.72 2.36 -15.58
C VAL A 161 -19.65 0.90 -15.11
N GLY A 162 -20.45 0.54 -14.11
CA GLY A 162 -20.46 -0.81 -13.53
C GLY A 162 -19.68 -0.96 -12.21
N VAL A 163 -18.93 0.06 -11.77
CA VAL A 163 -18.16 0.00 -10.51
C VAL A 163 -19.04 -0.28 -9.28
N GLY A 164 -20.32 0.12 -9.30
CA GLY A 164 -21.28 -0.19 -8.22
C GLY A 164 -21.55 -1.69 -8.06
N THR A 165 -21.64 -2.44 -9.16
CA THR A 165 -21.79 -3.90 -9.14
C THR A 165 -20.53 -4.56 -8.58
N VAL A 166 -19.36 -4.08 -8.99
CA VAL A 166 -18.07 -4.56 -8.47
C VAL A 166 -17.96 -4.28 -6.96
N ALA A 167 -18.32 -3.08 -6.52
CA ALA A 167 -18.30 -2.68 -5.12
C ALA A 167 -19.22 -3.57 -4.24
N ALA A 168 -20.38 -3.99 -4.75
CA ALA A 168 -21.24 -4.94 -4.05
C ALA A 168 -20.56 -6.31 -3.87
N GLY A 169 -19.82 -6.79 -4.88
CA GLY A 169 -19.00 -7.99 -4.77
C GLY A 169 -17.88 -7.84 -3.74
N VAL A 170 -17.15 -6.72 -3.78
CA VAL A 170 -16.07 -6.37 -2.84
C VAL A 170 -16.57 -6.36 -1.39
N ALA A 171 -17.74 -5.77 -1.12
CA ALA A 171 -18.35 -5.79 0.20
C ALA A 171 -18.68 -7.21 0.67
N LYS A 172 -19.24 -8.05 -0.22
CA LYS A 172 -19.51 -9.47 0.09
C LYS A 172 -18.23 -10.29 0.31
N ALA A 173 -17.12 -9.89 -0.31
CA ALA A 173 -15.79 -10.46 -0.11
C ALA A 173 -15.14 -10.02 1.23
N ARG A 174 -15.85 -9.24 2.06
CA ARG A 174 -15.45 -8.79 3.41
C ARG A 174 -14.32 -7.75 3.44
N ALA A 175 -14.21 -6.92 2.40
CA ALA A 175 -13.44 -5.69 2.51
C ALA A 175 -14.11 -4.71 3.49
N ASP A 176 -13.31 -3.97 4.25
CA ASP A 176 -13.77 -3.02 5.26
C ASP A 176 -13.93 -1.60 4.67
N HIS A 177 -13.24 -1.30 3.57
CA HIS A 177 -13.27 0.00 2.89
C HIS A 177 -13.08 -0.07 1.37
#